data_AF-A0A935TFE9-F1
#
_entry.id   AF-A0A935TFE9-F1
#
_cell.length_a   1.000
_cell.length_b   1.000
_cell.length_c   1.000
_cell.angle_alpha   90.00
_cell.angle_beta   90.00
_cell.angle_gamma   90.00
#
_symmetry.space_group_name_H-M   'P 1'
#
loop_
_entity.id
_entity.type
_entity.pdbx_description
1 polymer ?
#
loop_
_entity_poly.entity_id
_entity_poly.type
_entity_poly.pdbx_seq_one_letter_code
_entity_poly.pdbx_strand_id
1 'polypeptide(L)'
;MSTVTDLQARWQAVSSRLSKAGYGSLPAIPAQDGTIIESPPHSLLPRVGIWLMPDNQLPGILEDFLRFLVPAGDALLVYVEQSIDGIPPGHLRFSDSKKPKARIHTWLAWPDEPGKPFGQAISAHYLDSSLPAANVFAGWLQRTFFS
;
A
#
# COMPACT_ATOMS: atom_id res chain seq x y z
N MET A 1 -18.29 0.08 -11.62
CA MET A 1 -17.59 0.66 -12.79
C MET A 1 -16.69 1.81 -12.30
N SER A 2 -15.83 1.56 -11.30
CA SER A 2 -15.27 2.63 -10.45
C SER A 2 -13.82 2.42 -9.98
N THR A 3 -13.11 1.40 -10.46
CA THR A 3 -11.80 0.99 -9.90
C THR A 3 -10.61 1.74 -10.52
N VAL A 4 -10.67 2.05 -11.83
CA VAL A 4 -9.63 2.79 -12.56
C VAL A 4 -9.61 4.28 -12.18
N THR A 5 -10.76 4.82 -11.75
CA THR A 5 -10.94 6.24 -11.48
C THR A 5 -10.15 6.71 -10.25
N ASP A 6 -10.00 5.87 -9.22
CA ASP A 6 -9.35 6.29 -7.97
C ASP A 6 -7.83 6.38 -8.10
N LEU A 7 -7.16 5.39 -8.70
CA LEU A 7 -5.69 5.45 -8.89
C LEU A 7 -5.29 6.65 -9.76
N GLN A 8 -5.99 6.87 -10.87
CA GLN A 8 -5.70 7.98 -11.75
C GLN A 8 -5.98 9.33 -11.07
N ALA A 9 -7.06 9.45 -10.30
CA ALA A 9 -7.32 10.64 -9.51
C ALA A 9 -6.22 10.90 -8.47
N ARG A 10 -5.74 9.86 -7.77
CA ARG A 10 -4.62 9.97 -6.82
C ARG A 10 -3.33 10.40 -7.51
N TRP A 11 -3.00 9.79 -8.64
CA TRP A 11 -1.84 10.19 -9.45
C TRP A 11 -1.94 11.65 -9.88
N GLN A 12 -3.08 12.07 -10.46
CA GLN A 12 -3.33 13.44 -10.88
C GLN A 12 -3.21 14.43 -9.73
N ALA A 13 -3.67 14.06 -8.54
CA ALA A 13 -3.55 14.91 -7.36
C ALA A 13 -2.09 15.07 -6.90
N VAL A 14 -1.27 14.01 -6.99
CA VAL A 14 0.18 14.09 -6.67
C VAL A 14 0.92 14.89 -7.74
N SER A 15 0.73 14.54 -9.01
CA SER A 15 1.42 15.20 -10.13
C SER A 15 1.06 16.70 -10.24
N SER A 16 -0.20 17.07 -9.98
CA SER A 16 -0.61 18.49 -9.93
C SER A 16 0.12 19.27 -8.83
N ARG A 17 0.41 18.66 -7.67
CA ARG A 17 1.17 19.30 -6.59
C ARG A 17 2.65 19.45 -6.96
N LEU A 18 3.24 18.43 -7.58
CA LEU A 18 4.62 18.49 -8.05
C LEU A 18 4.79 19.53 -9.16
N SER A 19 3.86 19.57 -10.11
CA SER A 19 3.86 20.59 -11.17
C SER A 19 3.82 22.00 -10.58
N LYS A 20 2.93 22.25 -9.62
CA LYS A 20 2.86 23.54 -8.90
C LYS A 20 4.12 23.87 -8.11
N ALA A 21 4.85 22.86 -7.64
CA ALA A 21 6.11 23.03 -6.92
C ALA A 21 7.32 23.28 -7.85
N GLY A 22 7.15 23.20 -9.17
CA GLY A 22 8.22 23.47 -10.15
C GLY A 22 8.80 22.24 -10.84
N TYR A 23 8.24 21.04 -10.65
CA TYR A 23 8.63 19.85 -11.41
C TYR A 23 8.00 19.90 -12.80
N GLY A 24 8.83 20.07 -13.84
CA GLY A 24 8.35 20.28 -15.21
C GLY A 24 8.06 19.01 -16.02
N SER A 25 8.83 17.94 -15.83
CA SER A 25 8.66 16.69 -16.56
C SER A 25 8.07 15.62 -15.65
N LEU A 26 6.76 15.40 -15.77
CA LEU A 26 6.02 14.39 -15.00
C LEU A 26 5.39 13.39 -15.98
N PRO A 27 5.46 12.07 -15.70
CA PRO A 27 4.84 11.07 -16.57
C PRO A 27 3.31 11.17 -16.51
N ALA A 28 2.64 10.84 -17.63
CA ALA A 28 1.19 10.90 -17.72
C ALA A 28 0.48 9.91 -16.77
N ILE A 29 1.13 8.77 -16.52
CA ILE A 29 0.70 7.70 -15.62
C ILE A 29 1.86 7.32 -14.69
N PRO A 30 1.59 6.80 -13.48
CA PRO A 30 2.64 6.34 -12.59
C PRO A 30 3.33 5.09 -13.15
N ALA A 31 4.62 4.93 -12.88
CA ALA A 31 5.35 3.69 -13.14
C ALA A 31 4.87 2.58 -12.19
N GLN A 32 4.68 1.37 -12.73
CA GLN A 32 4.17 0.21 -11.98
C GLN A 32 5.13 -0.23 -10.86
N ASP A 33 6.43 -0.09 -11.09
CA ASP A 33 7.50 -0.40 -10.13
C ASP A 33 7.87 0.79 -9.24
N GLY A 34 7.00 1.79 -9.16
CA GLY A 34 7.18 3.02 -8.40
C GLY A 34 7.82 4.13 -9.23
N THR A 35 7.23 5.33 -9.12
CA THR A 35 7.65 6.47 -9.94
C THR A 35 8.78 7.23 -9.26
N ILE A 36 9.75 7.65 -10.04
CA ILE A 36 10.85 8.50 -9.58
C ILE A 36 10.91 9.72 -10.50
N ILE A 37 10.88 10.90 -9.89
CA ILE A 37 11.03 12.19 -10.56
C ILE A 37 12.38 12.75 -10.16
N GLU A 38 13.24 12.95 -11.14
CA GLU A 38 14.57 13.54 -10.92
C GLU A 38 14.47 15.04 -10.65
N SER A 39 15.48 15.56 -9.95
CA SER A 39 15.64 17.01 -9.71
C SER A 39 15.68 17.75 -11.05
N PRO A 40 14.81 18.76 -11.27
CA PRO A 40 14.88 19.59 -12.47
C PRO A 40 16.25 20.29 -12.59
N PRO A 41 16.81 20.40 -13.81
CA PRO A 41 18.06 21.11 -14.04
C PRO A 41 18.02 22.53 -13.48
N HIS A 42 19.12 22.97 -12.87
CA HIS A 42 19.26 24.32 -12.30
C HIS A 42 18.21 24.66 -11.21
N SER A 43 17.64 23.66 -10.52
CA SER A 43 16.77 23.86 -9.37
C SER A 43 17.35 23.27 -8.08
N LEU A 44 16.86 23.73 -6.93
CA LEU A 44 17.16 23.16 -5.61
C LEU A 44 16.11 22.12 -5.18
N LEU A 45 15.23 21.71 -6.09
CA LEU A 45 14.18 20.74 -5.77
C LEU A 45 14.82 19.34 -5.66
N PRO A 46 14.48 18.56 -4.61
CA PRO A 46 15.05 17.24 -4.43
C PRO A 46 14.52 16.24 -5.47
N ARG A 47 15.18 15.10 -5.58
CA ARG A 47 14.63 13.92 -6.22
C ARG A 47 13.42 13.41 -5.42
N VAL A 48 12.36 12.97 -6.10
CA VAL A 48 11.12 12.51 -5.46
C VAL A 48 10.76 11.11 -5.92
N GLY A 49 10.69 10.17 -4.97
CA GLY A 49 10.04 8.88 -5.19
C GLY A 49 8.56 8.94 -4.80
N ILE A 50 7.71 8.30 -5.60
CA ILE A 50 6.27 8.20 -5.37
C ILE A 50 5.86 6.73 -5.49
N TRP A 51 5.22 6.23 -4.43
CA TRP A 51 4.53 4.94 -4.42
C TRP A 51 3.05 5.15 -4.09
N LEU A 52 2.16 4.68 -4.96
CA LEU A 52 0.73 4.70 -4.74
C LEU A 52 0.29 3.33 -4.21
N MET A 53 -0.29 3.31 -3.01
CA MET A 53 -0.73 2.07 -2.41
C MET A 53 -1.89 1.40 -3.17
N PRO A 54 -1.93 0.06 -3.20
CA PRO A 54 -0.97 -0.84 -2.56
C PRO A 54 0.28 -1.13 -3.43
N ASP A 55 0.16 -1.03 -4.75
CA ASP A 55 1.14 -1.57 -5.71
C ASP A 55 1.33 -0.72 -7.00
N ASN A 56 0.94 0.55 -6.97
CA ASN A 56 0.86 1.47 -8.11
C ASN A 56 -0.13 1.09 -9.22
N GLN A 57 -0.96 0.06 -9.04
CA GLN A 57 -1.86 -0.45 -10.08
C GLN A 57 -3.30 -0.59 -9.59
N LEU A 58 -3.49 -0.93 -8.33
CA LEU A 58 -4.79 -1.05 -7.69
C LEU A 58 -5.09 0.19 -6.83
N PRO A 59 -6.37 0.57 -6.69
CA PRO A 59 -6.76 1.48 -5.62
C PRO A 59 -6.66 0.76 -4.28
N GLY A 60 -6.18 1.44 -3.25
CA GLY A 60 -6.10 0.86 -1.92
C GLY A 60 -5.29 1.68 -0.93
N ILE A 61 -5.14 1.08 0.24
CA ILE A 61 -4.43 1.64 1.40
C ILE A 61 -3.26 0.73 1.80
N LEU A 62 -2.51 1.15 2.82
CA LEU A 62 -1.39 0.37 3.34
C LEU A 62 -1.81 -1.04 3.73
N GLU A 63 -2.99 -1.21 4.32
CA GLU A 63 -3.48 -2.53 4.75
C GLU A 63 -3.75 -3.49 3.57
N ASP A 64 -4.08 -2.96 2.39
CA ASP A 64 -4.18 -3.79 1.18
C ASP A 64 -2.79 -4.27 0.74
N PHE A 65 -1.75 -3.44 0.89
CA PHE A 65 -0.36 -3.86 0.64
C PHE A 65 0.10 -4.93 1.63
N LEU A 66 -0.21 -4.76 2.93
CA LEU A 66 0.14 -5.74 3.96
C LEU A 66 -0.52 -7.10 3.71
N ARG A 67 -1.72 -7.13 3.12
CA ARG A 67 -2.38 -8.38 2.71
C ARG A 67 -1.58 -9.15 1.65
N PHE A 68 -0.80 -8.48 0.79
CA PHE A 68 0.10 -9.16 -0.15
C PHE A 68 1.31 -9.80 0.52
N LEU A 69 1.55 -9.48 1.79
CA LEU A 69 2.62 -10.06 2.60
C LEU A 69 2.12 -11.21 3.49
N VAL A 70 0.82 -11.52 3.48
CA VAL A 70 0.31 -12.71 4.16
C VAL A 70 0.66 -13.93 3.30
N PRO A 71 1.27 -14.99 3.88
CA PRO A 71 1.61 -16.20 3.15
C PRO A 71 0.41 -16.80 2.39
N ALA A 72 0.65 -17.23 1.15
CA ALA A 72 -0.41 -17.81 0.33
C ALA A 72 -1.00 -19.07 0.99
N GLY A 73 -2.33 -19.15 1.03
CA GLY A 73 -3.03 -20.28 1.62
C GLY A 73 -3.15 -20.23 3.15
N ASP A 74 -2.85 -19.09 3.79
CA ASP A 74 -3.11 -18.91 5.22
C ASP A 74 -4.62 -19.01 5.51
N ALA A 75 -5.02 -20.14 6.11
CA ALA A 75 -6.41 -20.42 6.48
C ALA A 75 -6.95 -19.43 7.53
N LEU A 76 -6.09 -18.85 8.36
CA LEU A 76 -6.48 -17.87 9.37
C LEU A 76 -7.02 -16.60 8.72
N LEU A 77 -6.41 -16.13 7.64
CA LEU A 77 -6.89 -14.96 6.91
C LEU A 77 -8.29 -15.21 6.33
N VAL A 78 -8.54 -16.40 5.79
CA VAL A 78 -9.86 -16.80 5.29
C VAL A 78 -10.90 -16.77 6.42
N TYR A 79 -10.58 -17.31 7.59
CA TYR A 79 -11.45 -17.27 8.77
C TYR A 79 -11.74 -15.84 9.24
N VAL A 80 -10.75 -14.97 9.24
CA VAL A 80 -10.92 -13.54 9.58
C VAL A 80 -11.86 -12.85 8.60
N GLU A 81 -11.66 -13.07 7.29
CA GLU A 81 -12.50 -12.50 6.25
C GLU A 81 -13.95 -12.94 6.41
N GLN A 82 -14.20 -14.24 6.62
CA GLN A 82 -15.53 -14.79 6.88
C GLN A 82 -16.15 -14.24 8.16
N SER A 83 -15.36 -14.10 9.22
CA SER A 83 -15.84 -13.57 10.51
C SER A 83 -16.28 -12.11 10.39
N ILE A 84 -15.52 -11.30 9.64
CA ILE A 84 -15.82 -9.89 9.39
C ILE A 84 -17.03 -9.73 8.46
N ASP A 85 -17.07 -10.50 7.37
CA ASP A 85 -18.15 -10.41 6.39
C ASP A 85 -19.48 -10.98 6.95
N GLY A 86 -19.40 -11.86 7.95
CA GLY A 86 -20.55 -12.40 8.68
C GLY A 86 -21.11 -11.50 9.78
N ILE A 87 -20.51 -10.35 10.09
CA ILE A 87 -21.02 -9.43 11.12
C ILE A 87 -22.39 -8.87 10.66
N PRO A 88 -23.48 -9.06 11.44
CA PRO A 88 -24.78 -8.52 11.07
C PRO A 88 -24.74 -6.98 10.96
N PRO A 89 -25.48 -6.36 10.02
CA PRO A 89 -25.42 -4.91 9.80
C PRO A 89 -25.67 -4.07 11.07
N GLY A 90 -26.54 -4.52 11.99
CA GLY A 90 -26.80 -3.84 13.26
C GLY A 90 -25.67 -3.93 14.31
N HIS A 91 -24.71 -4.82 14.10
CA HIS A 91 -23.53 -4.99 14.98
C HIS A 91 -22.24 -4.46 14.34
N LEU A 92 -22.28 -4.09 13.05
CA LEU A 92 -21.11 -3.59 12.35
C LEU A 92 -20.75 -2.19 12.87
N ARG A 93 -19.56 -2.06 13.47
CA ARG A 93 -19.07 -0.81 14.10
C ARG A 93 -18.13 0.01 13.22
N PHE A 94 -17.97 -0.37 11.96
CA PHE A 94 -17.08 0.31 11.02
C PHE A 94 -17.70 0.33 9.61
N SER A 95 -17.33 1.33 8.81
CA SER A 95 -17.79 1.45 7.42
C SER A 95 -17.07 0.45 6.50
N ASP A 96 -17.67 0.18 5.33
CA ASP A 96 -17.05 -0.70 4.32
C ASP A 96 -15.63 -0.25 3.92
N SER A 97 -15.37 1.07 3.86
CA SER A 97 -14.04 1.64 3.59
C SER A 97 -12.97 1.30 4.63
N LYS A 98 -13.37 0.79 5.81
CA LYS A 98 -12.47 0.33 6.87
C LYS A 98 -12.28 -1.19 6.89
N LYS A 99 -12.94 -1.95 5.98
CA LYS A 99 -12.80 -3.41 5.91
C LYS A 99 -11.35 -3.90 5.75
N PRO A 100 -10.49 -3.31 4.90
CA PRO A 100 -9.09 -3.75 4.81
C PRO A 100 -8.35 -3.61 6.14
N LYS A 101 -8.63 -2.52 6.89
CA LYS A 101 -8.10 -2.32 8.24
C LYS A 101 -8.59 -3.38 9.21
N ALA A 102 -9.91 -3.60 9.27
CA ALA A 102 -10.48 -4.60 10.16
C ALA A 102 -9.85 -5.98 9.90
N ARG A 103 -9.75 -6.40 8.63
CA ARG A 103 -9.18 -7.70 8.25
C ARG A 103 -7.74 -7.87 8.72
N ILE A 104 -6.83 -6.97 8.34
CA ILE A 104 -5.42 -7.16 8.68
C ILE A 104 -5.16 -7.04 10.20
N HIS A 105 -5.85 -6.13 10.89
CA HIS A 105 -5.68 -5.96 12.33
C HIS A 105 -6.27 -7.12 13.13
N THR A 106 -7.41 -7.66 12.71
CA THR A 106 -7.96 -8.89 13.32
C THR A 106 -7.06 -10.08 13.05
N TRP A 107 -6.55 -10.23 11.83
CA TRP A 107 -5.58 -11.29 11.50
C TRP A 107 -4.31 -11.17 12.32
N LEU A 108 -3.77 -9.96 12.56
CA LEU A 108 -2.62 -9.76 13.45
C LEU A 108 -2.92 -9.97 14.93
N ALA A 109 -4.19 -10.01 15.34
CA ALA A 109 -4.59 -10.21 16.73
C ALA A 109 -4.72 -11.71 17.11
N TRP A 110 -4.58 -12.62 16.15
CA TRP A 110 -4.81 -14.05 16.34
C TRP A 110 -3.54 -14.95 16.43
N PRO A 111 -2.33 -14.55 15.99
CA PRO A 111 -1.09 -15.30 16.24
C PRO A 111 -0.71 -15.33 17.73
N ASP A 112 0.26 -16.20 18.07
CA ASP A 112 0.76 -16.42 19.44
C ASP A 112 1.13 -15.13 20.19
N GLU A 113 1.68 -14.16 19.45
CA GLU A 113 1.94 -12.82 19.96
C GLU A 113 1.00 -11.82 19.25
N PRO A 114 -0.17 -11.54 19.84
CA PRO A 114 -1.22 -10.77 19.19
C PRO A 114 -0.92 -9.28 19.14
N GLY A 115 -1.42 -8.63 18.08
CA GLY A 115 -1.46 -7.17 17.97
C GLY A 115 -0.10 -6.52 17.68
N LYS A 116 0.89 -7.28 17.20
CA LYS A 116 2.20 -6.72 16.82
C LYS A 116 2.03 -5.57 15.82
N PRO A 117 2.70 -4.42 16.02
CA PRO A 117 2.82 -3.39 15.01
C PRO A 117 3.40 -3.96 13.70
N PHE A 118 3.00 -3.42 12.54
CA PHE A 118 3.36 -4.00 11.23
C PHE A 118 4.87 -4.29 11.04
N GLY A 119 5.74 -3.36 11.44
CA GLY A 119 7.20 -3.59 11.34
C GLY A 119 7.71 -4.75 12.23
N GLN A 120 7.08 -4.94 13.40
CA GLN A 120 7.39 -6.08 14.26
C GLN A 120 6.77 -7.37 13.73
N ALA A 121 5.59 -7.31 13.09
CA ALA A 121 4.98 -8.46 12.43
C ALA A 121 5.80 -8.98 11.24
N ILE A 122 6.49 -8.09 10.52
CA ILE A 122 7.50 -8.48 9.52
C ILE A 122 8.71 -9.15 10.19
N SER A 123 9.22 -8.55 11.27
CA SER A 123 10.38 -9.09 12.01
C SER A 123 10.07 -10.45 12.65
N ALA A 124 8.81 -10.69 13.02
CA ALA A 124 8.31 -11.94 13.56
C ALA A 124 7.88 -12.95 12.48
N HIS A 125 8.10 -12.65 11.20
CA HIS A 125 7.74 -13.48 10.05
C HIS A 125 6.24 -13.80 9.90
N TYR A 126 5.36 -13.02 10.54
CA TYR A 126 3.93 -13.10 10.26
C TYR A 126 3.65 -12.52 8.87
N LEU A 127 4.22 -11.35 8.59
CA LEU A 127 4.20 -10.75 7.25
C LEU A 127 5.50 -11.12 6.52
N ASP A 128 5.39 -11.88 5.44
CA ASP A 128 6.50 -12.40 4.68
C ASP A 128 7.01 -11.36 3.67
N SER A 129 8.16 -10.76 4.00
CA SER A 129 8.86 -9.80 3.14
C SER A 129 9.63 -10.43 1.97
N SER A 130 9.66 -11.76 1.85
CA SER A 130 10.24 -12.45 0.71
C SER A 130 9.28 -12.54 -0.49
N LEU A 131 7.99 -12.28 -0.26
CA LEU A 131 6.97 -12.32 -1.30
C LEU A 131 7.17 -11.23 -2.38
N PRO A 132 6.71 -11.47 -3.63
CA PRO A 132 7.00 -10.58 -4.76
C PRO A 132 6.62 -9.10 -4.53
N ALA A 133 5.50 -8.84 -3.85
CA ALA A 133 5.06 -7.47 -3.57
C ALA A 133 6.05 -6.68 -2.71
N ALA A 134 6.65 -7.32 -1.71
CA ALA A 134 7.69 -6.70 -0.89
C ALA A 134 8.96 -6.41 -1.69
N ASN A 135 9.35 -7.33 -2.60
CA ASN A 135 10.54 -7.14 -3.43
C ASN A 135 10.40 -5.94 -4.37
N VAL A 136 9.24 -5.76 -5.01
CA VAL A 136 9.01 -4.59 -5.89
C VAL A 136 9.06 -3.28 -5.08
N PHE A 137 8.40 -3.25 -3.92
CA PHE A 137 8.40 -2.08 -3.04
C PHE A 137 9.81 -1.75 -2.51
N ALA A 138 10.55 -2.76 -2.06
CA ALA A 138 11.93 -2.60 -1.58
C ALA A 138 12.87 -2.15 -2.71
N GLY A 139 12.73 -2.69 -3.91
CA GLY A 139 13.47 -2.25 -5.09
C GLY A 139 13.23 -0.79 -5.43
N TRP A 140 11.99 -0.30 -5.31
CA TRP A 140 11.68 1.12 -5.46
C TRP A 140 12.34 1.99 -4.38
N LEU A 141 12.33 1.57 -3.10
CA LEU A 141 13.04 2.29 -2.03
C LEU A 141 14.53 2.40 -2.31
N GLN A 142 15.17 1.30 -2.74
CA GLN A 142 16.58 1.27 -3.15
C GLN A 142 16.86 2.27 -4.27
N ARG A 143 16.07 2.20 -5.35
CA ARG A 143 16.19 3.12 -6.48
C ARG A 143 15.83 4.57 -6.14
N THR A 144 15.16 4.86 -5.03
CA THR A 144 14.76 6.23 -4.66
C THR A 144 15.79 6.91 -3.75
N PHE A 145 16.30 6.18 -2.76
CA PHE A 145 17.08 6.77 -1.66
C PHE A 145 18.57 6.37 -1.66
N PHE A 146 18.93 5.29 -2.36
CA PHE A 146 20.26 4.68 -2.27
C PHE A 146 20.96 4.57 -3.63
N SER A 147 20.55 5.41 -4.59
CA SER A 147 21.11 5.50 -5.95
C SER A 147 21.82 6.82 -6.16
#